data_AF-A0A832NLY3-F1
#
_entry.id   AF-A0A832NLY3-F1
#
_cell.length_a   1.000
_cell.length_b   1.000
_cell.length_c   1.000
_cell.angle_alpha   90.00
_cell.angle_beta   90.00
_cell.angle_gamma   90.00
#
_symmetry.space_group_name_H-M   'P 1'
#
loop_
_entity.id
_entity.type
_entity.pdbx_description
1 polymer ?
#
loop_
_entity_poly.entity_id
_entity_poly.type
_entity_poly.pdbx_seq_one_letter_code
_entity_poly.pdbx_strand_id
1 'polypeptide(L)'
;DPCMVRGILHRHALRPGQLAMVGDRLYTDVAMARRAGAFGVLVLSGETSAEQAAKHSPAPDLIVSGLGEFGEKLRQAKRAIPVEV
;
A
#
# COMPACT_ATOMS: atom_id res chain seq x y z
N ASP A 1 9.54 -7.63 11.17
CA ASP A 1 10.45 -6.47 11.24
C ASP A 1 10.27 -5.65 9.96
N PRO A 2 9.97 -4.33 10.02
CA PRO A 2 9.85 -3.47 8.84
C PRO A 2 11.21 -2.94 8.30
N CYS A 3 12.33 -3.59 8.63
CA CYS A 3 13.67 -3.17 8.22
C CYS A 3 13.80 -2.91 6.70
N MET A 4 13.14 -3.70 5.86
CA MET A 4 13.11 -3.51 4.41
C MET A 4 12.52 -2.14 4.03
N VAL A 5 11.31 -1.83 4.53
CA VAL A 5 10.62 -0.57 4.22
C VAL A 5 11.40 0.62 4.79
N ARG A 6 11.92 0.50 6.02
CA ARG A 6 12.75 1.53 6.64
C ARG A 6 14.02 1.81 5.83
N GLY A 7 14.65 0.77 5.28
CA GLY A 7 15.82 0.91 4.41
C GLY A 7 15.51 1.66 3.11
N ILE A 8 14.35 1.41 2.50
CA ILE A 8 13.88 2.14 1.30
C ILE A 8 13.63 3.60 1.63
N LEU A 9 12.92 3.90 2.72
CA LEU A 9 12.66 5.27 3.16
C LEU A 9 13.97 6.05 3.36
N HIS A 10 14.94 5.46 4.05
CA HIS A 10 16.24 6.09 4.28
C HIS A 10 17.03 6.29 2.99
N ARG A 11 17.11 5.26 2.12
CA ARG A 11 17.86 5.31 0.85
C ARG A 11 17.35 6.40 -0.09
N HIS A 12 16.04 6.65 -0.09
CA HIS A 12 15.40 7.60 -1.00
C HIS A 12 15.00 8.92 -0.33
N ALA A 13 15.40 9.15 0.92
CA ALA A 13 15.03 10.34 1.71
C ALA A 13 13.51 10.61 1.72
N LEU A 14 12.71 9.55 1.84
CA LEU A 14 11.25 9.63 1.84
C LEU A 14 10.70 9.63 3.27
N ARG A 15 9.61 10.37 3.48
CA ARG A 15 8.77 10.21 4.67
C ARG A 15 7.87 8.99 4.50
N PRO A 16 7.45 8.31 5.58
CA PRO A 16 6.58 7.14 5.50
C PRO A 16 5.32 7.34 4.63
N GLY A 17 4.63 8.47 4.77
CA GLY A 17 3.45 8.81 3.97
C GLY A 17 3.71 9.10 2.47
N GLN A 18 4.97 9.10 2.03
CA GLN A 18 5.35 9.21 0.62
C GLN A 18 5.63 7.85 -0.03
N LEU A 19 5.46 6.76 0.72
CA LEU A 19 5.65 5.40 0.25
C LEU A 19 4.35 4.60 0.43
N ALA A 20 3.98 3.88 -0.62
CA ALA A 20 2.94 2.87 -0.56
C ALA A 20 3.57 1.47 -0.70
N MET A 21 3.21 0.56 0.20
CA MET A 21 3.57 -0.85 0.10
C MET A 21 2.37 -1.61 -0.45
N VAL A 22 2.59 -2.33 -1.56
CA VAL A 22 1.56 -3.08 -2.28
C VAL A 22 1.84 -4.56 -2.13
N GLY A 23 0.84 -5.34 -1.73
CA GLY A 23 0.97 -6.78 -1.62
C GLY A 23 -0.38 -7.48 -1.47
N ASP A 24 -0.37 -8.81 -1.48
CA ASP A 24 -1.54 -9.65 -1.47
C ASP A 24 -1.77 -10.33 -0.11
N ARG A 25 -0.92 -10.04 0.89
CA ARG A 25 -0.97 -10.66 2.22
C ARG A 25 -1.14 -9.62 3.34
N LEU A 26 -2.13 -9.86 4.20
CA LEU A 26 -2.42 -8.96 5.33
C LEU A 26 -1.29 -8.90 6.37
N TYR A 27 -0.79 -10.07 6.81
CA TYR A 27 0.14 -10.17 7.93
C TYR A 27 1.60 -9.82 7.59
N THR A 28 1.95 -9.83 6.31
CA THR A 28 3.26 -9.41 5.84
C THR A 28 3.17 -8.01 5.27
N ASP A 29 2.41 -7.79 4.21
CA ASP A 29 2.54 -6.55 3.43
C ASP A 29 1.83 -5.39 4.11
N VAL A 30 0.53 -5.54 4.37
CA VAL A 30 -0.27 -4.49 5.03
C VAL A 30 0.24 -4.22 6.44
N ALA A 31 0.54 -5.27 7.21
CA ALA A 31 1.11 -5.12 8.54
C ALA A 31 2.50 -4.46 8.54
N MET A 32 3.34 -4.73 7.52
CA MET A 32 4.66 -4.10 7.40
C MET A 32 4.54 -2.63 6.99
N ALA A 33 3.66 -2.31 6.05
CA ALA A 33 3.32 -0.93 5.67
C ALA A 33 2.95 -0.12 6.92
N ARG A 34 1.99 -0.63 7.70
CA ARG A 34 1.52 0.02 8.92
C ARG A 34 2.63 0.19 9.95
N ARG A 35 3.44 -0.84 10.21
CA ARG A 35 4.56 -0.78 11.17
C ARG A 35 5.64 0.22 10.73
N ALA A 36 5.75 0.48 9.43
CA ALA A 36 6.64 1.50 8.89
C ALA A 36 6.00 2.90 8.84
N GLY A 37 4.70 3.04 9.15
CA GLY A 37 3.92 4.27 8.95
C GLY A 37 3.65 4.61 7.48
N ALA A 38 3.83 3.63 6.60
CA ALA A 38 3.60 3.75 5.16
C ALA A 38 2.16 3.37 4.79
N PHE A 39 1.74 3.78 3.60
CA PHE A 39 0.41 3.48 3.07
C PHE A 39 0.33 2.02 2.60
N GLY A 40 -0.61 1.23 3.12
CA GLY A 40 -0.77 -0.18 2.80
C GLY A 40 -1.85 -0.44 1.74
N VAL A 41 -1.45 -1.01 0.61
CA VAL A 41 -2.36 -1.41 -0.48
C VAL A 41 -2.46 -2.93 -0.53
N LEU A 42 -3.67 -3.45 -0.34
CA LEU A 42 -3.98 -4.87 -0.52
C LEU A 42 -4.53 -5.13 -1.92
N VAL A 43 -3.89 -6.01 -2.68
CA VAL A 43 -4.42 -6.55 -3.93
C VAL A 43 -5.06 -7.91 -3.70
N LEU A 44 -6.30 -8.09 -4.17
CA LEU A 44 -7.09 -9.33 -4.00
C LEU A 44 -6.86 -10.36 -5.10
N SER A 45 -5.85 -10.15 -5.96
CA SER A 45 -5.49 -11.08 -7.04
C SER A 45 -4.60 -12.23 -6.59
N GLY A 46 -4.21 -12.29 -5.32
CA GLY A 46 -3.28 -13.26 -4.75
C GLY A 46 -3.88 -14.04 -3.56
N GLU A 47 -3.15 -14.09 -2.44
CA GLU A 47 -3.46 -14.96 -1.30
C GLU A 47 -4.67 -14.52 -0.46
N THR A 48 -4.89 -13.21 -0.28
CA THR A 48 -5.95 -12.71 0.60
C THR A 48 -7.29 -12.60 -0.13
N SER A 49 -8.34 -13.21 0.44
CA SER A 49 -9.72 -13.04 -0.04
C SER A 49 -10.38 -11.76 0.46
N ALA A 50 -11.41 -11.29 -0.25
CA ALA A 50 -12.20 -10.12 0.14
C ALA A 50 -12.80 -10.25 1.56
N GLU A 51 -13.23 -11.46 1.93
CA GLU A 51 -13.79 -11.75 3.25
C GLU A 51 -12.75 -11.66 4.37
N GLN A 52 -11.54 -12.15 4.10
CA GLN A 52 -10.41 -12.02 5.03
C GLN A 52 -10.03 -10.55 5.21
N ALA A 53 -9.98 -9.79 4.12
CA ALA A 53 -9.69 -8.36 4.14
C ALA A 53 -10.75 -7.58 4.95
N ALA A 54 -12.03 -7.88 4.75
CA ALA A 54 -13.14 -7.22 5.47
C ALA A 54 -13.13 -7.49 6.98
N LYS A 55 -12.61 -8.64 7.41
CA LYS A 55 -12.50 -9.02 8.83
C LYS A 55 -11.18 -8.59 9.45
N HIS A 56 -10.21 -8.12 8.67
CA HIS A 56 -8.90 -7.76 9.18
C HIS A 56 -8.97 -6.45 9.96
N SER A 57 -8.41 -6.45 11.17
CA SER A 57 -8.28 -5.26 12.01
C SER A 57 -6.81 -5.01 12.32
N PRO A 58 -6.27 -3.84 11.97
CA PRO A 58 -6.93 -2.73 11.26
C PRO A 58 -7.17 -3.06 9.78
N ALA A 59 -8.10 -2.34 9.15
CA ALA A 59 -8.29 -2.44 7.71
C ALA A 59 -7.04 -1.93 6.95
N PRO A 60 -6.70 -2.51 5.78
CA PRO A 60 -5.76 -1.89 4.84
C PRO A 60 -6.22 -0.49 4.42
N ASP A 61 -5.28 0.40 4.11
CA ASP A 61 -5.61 1.77 3.67
C ASP A 61 -6.33 1.79 2.31
N LEU A 62 -5.98 0.84 1.44
CA LEU A 62 -6.64 0.63 0.16
C LEU A 62 -6.73 -0.86 -0.16
N ILE A 63 -7.92 -1.30 -0.58
CA ILE A 63 -8.15 -2.63 -1.12
C ILE A 63 -8.54 -2.48 -2.59
N VAL A 64 -7.91 -3.27 -3.46
CA VAL A 64 -8.20 -3.31 -4.90
C VAL A 64 -8.25 -4.75 -5.39
N SER A 65 -8.96 -4.99 -6.48
CA SER A 65 -9.05 -6.31 -7.14
C SER A 65 -7.71 -6.83 -7.66
N GLY A 66 -6.79 -5.93 -8.04
CA GLY A 66 -5.47 -6.28 -8.55
C GLY A 66 -4.64 -5.07 -8.98
N LEU A 67 -3.44 -5.32 -9.51
CA LEU A 67 -2.52 -4.27 -9.97
C LEU A 67 -3.08 -3.42 -11.13
N GLY A 68 -3.94 -3.99 -11.97
CA GLY A 68 -4.62 -3.26 -13.05
C GLY A 68 -5.45 -2.11 -12.51
N GLU A 69 -6.38 -2.41 -11.60
CA GLU A 69 -7.22 -1.41 -10.92
C GLU A 69 -6.35 -0.41 -10.13
N PHE A 70 -5.32 -0.88 -9.41
CA PHE A 70 -4.43 0.01 -8.69
C PHE A 70 -3.73 1.03 -9.61
N GLY A 71 -3.22 0.56 -10.75
CA GLY A 71 -2.59 1.43 -11.75
C GLY A 71 -3.55 2.46 -12.34
N GLU A 72 -4.82 2.11 -12.55
CA GLU A 72 -5.86 3.05 -12.98
C GLU A 72 -6.13 4.12 -11.93
N LYS A 73 -6.31 3.74 -10.66
CA LYS A 73 -6.49 4.68 -9.55
C LYS A 73 -5.29 5.61 -9.41
N LEU A 74 -4.07 5.09 -9.55
CA LEU A 74 -2.85 5.91 -9.48
C LEU A 74 -2.79 6.95 -10.61
N ARG A 75 -3.14 6.54 -11.85
CA ARG A 75 -3.23 7.48 -12.99
C ARG A 75 -4.30 8.54 -12.77
N GLN A 76 -5.46 8.18 -12.22
CA GLN A 76 -6.53 9.13 -11.91
C GLN A 76 -6.11 10.14 -10.84
N ALA A 77 -5.52 9.67 -9.74
CA ALA A 77 -5.02 10.53 -8.66
C ALA A 77 -3.97 11.51 -9.17
N LYS A 78 -3.04 11.07 -10.03
CA LYS A 78 -2.02 11.95 -10.63
C LYS A 78 -2.61 13.06 -11.51
N ARG A 79 -3.75 12.80 -12.18
CA ARG A 79 -4.44 13.82 -13.00
C ARG A 79 -5.23 14.82 -12.16
N ALA A 80 -5.71 14.40 -10.99
CA ALA A 80 -6.50 15.23 -10.09
C ALA A 80 -5.67 16.20 -9.25
N ILE A 81 -4.36 15.96 -9.12
CA ILE A 81 -3.44 16.84 -8.39
C ILE A 81 -2.72 17.72 -9.43
N PRO A 82 -2.91 19.05 -9.44
CA PRO A 82 -2.05 19.94 -10.19
C PRO A 82 -0.64 19.80 -9.61
N VAL A 83 0.29 19.29 -10.41
CA VAL A 83 1.71 19.32 -10.03
C VAL A 83 2.18 20.74 -10.29
N GLU A 84 2.21 21.58 -9.25
CA GLU A 84 3.09 22.75 -9.29
C GLU A 84 4.53 22.22 -9.28
N VAL A 85 5.20 22.40 -10.42
CA VAL A 85 6.64 22.20 -10.60
C VAL A 85 7.40 23.43 -10.14
#